data_AF-A0A7R9QJ75-F1
#
_entry.id   AF-A0A7R9QJ75-F1
#
_cell.length_a   1.000
_cell.length_b   1.000
_cell.length_c   1.000
_cell.angle_alpha   90.00
_cell.angle_beta   90.00
_cell.angle_gamma   90.00
#
_symmetry.space_group_name_H-M   'P 1'
#
loop_
_entity.id
_entity.type
_entity.pdbx_description
1 polymer ?
#
loop_
_entity_poly.entity_id
_entity_poly.type
_entity_poly.pdbx_seq_one_letter_code
_entity_poly.pdbx_strand_id
1 'polypeptide(L)'
;MSPIGVESRQTLSHAYRMIAFVWIGSLITMSPIGVVSRLHYMENTGRGKYKCRESWPSDMCFEAFTLFLDVVLLIVPLIIMSLTYTMIALTLKNNLRTYSHGVNVGAGLLT
;
A
#
# COMPACT_ATOMS: atom_id res chain seq x y z
N MET A 1 18.52 7.00 32.90
CA MET A 1 17.25 7.72 32.70
C MET A 1 17.20 8.15 31.24
N SER A 2 16.77 7.25 30.35
CA SER A 2 16.82 7.48 28.91
C SER A 2 15.72 8.48 28.50
N PRO A 3 15.99 9.52 27.70
CA PRO A 3 14.96 10.47 27.29
C PRO A 3 14.15 9.88 26.13
N ILE A 4 13.19 9.00 26.43
CA ILE A 4 12.32 8.30 25.46
C ILE A 4 11.03 9.06 25.10
N GLY A 5 10.89 10.34 25.47
CA GLY A 5 9.59 11.03 25.46
C GLY A 5 9.22 11.83 24.20
N VAL A 6 10.19 12.25 23.36
CA VAL A 6 9.91 13.22 22.28
C VAL A 6 10.06 12.62 20.89
N GLU A 7 11.06 11.77 20.65
CA GLU A 7 11.32 11.17 19.32
C GLU A 7 10.37 10.01 18.96
N SER A 8 9.88 9.28 19.97
CA SER A 8 8.93 8.16 19.78
C SER A 8 7.53 8.62 19.36
N ARG A 9 7.17 9.88 19.64
CA ARG A 9 5.84 10.42 19.36
C ARG A 9 5.63 10.68 17.86
N GLN A 10 6.68 11.06 17.14
CA GLN A 10 6.63 11.24 15.68
C GLN A 10 6.45 9.91 14.94
N THR A 11 7.16 8.85 15.36
CA THR A 11 7.04 7.54 14.73
C THR A 11 5.74 6.84 15.11
N LEU A 12 5.25 6.99 16.35
CA LEU A 12 3.97 6.42 16.79
C LEU A 12 2.77 7.06 16.09
N SER A 13 2.76 8.39 15.94
CA SER A 13 1.68 9.10 15.22
C SER A 13 1.64 8.71 13.74
N HIS A 14 2.81 8.61 13.09
CA HIS A 14 2.91 8.16 11.70
C HIS A 14 2.47 6.71 11.53
N ALA A 15 2.92 5.81 12.42
CA ALA A 15 2.53 4.41 12.42
C ALA A 15 1.02 4.24 12.63
N TYR A 16 0.42 4.97 13.57
CA TYR A 16 -1.02 4.91 13.82
C TYR A 16 -1.82 5.35 12.59
N ARG A 17 -1.36 6.40 11.89
CA ARG A 17 -1.97 6.86 10.65
C ARG A 17 -1.91 5.79 9.54
N MET A 18 -0.78 5.11 9.38
CA MET A 18 -0.64 4.00 8.43
C MET A 18 -1.56 2.83 8.79
N ILE A 19 -1.61 2.45 10.08
CA ILE A 19 -2.49 1.40 10.58
C ILE A 19 -3.95 1.75 10.29
N ALA A 20 -4.38 2.98 10.61
CA ALA A 20 -5.74 3.44 10.33
C ALA A 20 -6.09 3.36 8.83
N PHE A 21 -5.18 3.74 7.94
CA PHE A 21 -5.38 3.59 6.49
C PHE A 21 -5.51 2.13 6.07
N VAL A 22 -4.66 1.24 6.59
CA VAL A 22 -4.73 -0.21 6.29
C VAL A 22 -6.05 -0.80 6.79
N TRP A 23 -6.47 -0.47 8.01
CA TRP A 23 -7.75 -0.93 8.57
C TRP A 23 -8.94 -0.43 7.76
N ILE A 24 -9.02 0.86 7.47
CA ILE A 24 -10.11 1.44 6.67
C ILE A 24 -10.12 0.81 5.27
N GLY A 25 -8.96 0.73 4.61
CA GLY A 25 -8.84 0.07 3.32
C GLY A 25 -9.33 -1.37 3.34
N SER A 26 -8.94 -2.15 4.37
CA SER A 26 -9.35 -3.55 4.52
C SER A 26 -10.86 -3.70 4.76
N LEU A 27 -11.46 -2.80 5.55
CA LEU A 27 -12.90 -2.80 5.78
C LEU A 27 -13.68 -2.42 4.51
N ILE A 28 -13.19 -1.43 3.75
CA ILE A 28 -13.81 -1.00 2.49
C ILE A 28 -13.74 -2.12 1.45
N THR A 29 -12.63 -2.86 1.36
CA THR A 29 -12.52 -3.97 0.40
C THR A 29 -13.36 -5.17 0.82
N MET A 30 -13.40 -5.52 2.11
CA MET A 30 -14.15 -6.69 2.59
C MET A 30 -15.67 -6.46 2.70
N SER A 31 -16.13 -5.24 2.97
CA SER A 31 -17.55 -4.93 3.15
C SER A 31 -18.44 -5.33 1.97
N PRO A 32 -18.17 -4.92 0.72
CA PRO A 32 -18.98 -5.30 -0.43
C PRO A 32 -18.86 -6.80 -0.69
N ILE A 33 -17.65 -7.38 -0.72
CA ILE A 33 -17.43 -8.83 -0.95
C ILE A 33 -18.28 -9.69 0.00
N GLY A 34 -18.34 -9.32 1.29
CA GLY A 34 -19.15 -10.02 2.28
C GLY A 34 -20.66 -9.83 2.09
N VAL A 35 -21.10 -8.64 1.66
CA VAL A 35 -22.52 -8.33 1.45
C VAL A 35 -23.07 -8.96 0.17
N VAL A 36 -22.30 -9.02 -0.92
CA VAL A 36 -22.74 -9.63 -2.18
C VAL A 36 -22.45 -11.13 -2.30
N SER A 37 -21.68 -11.69 -1.35
CA SER A 37 -21.53 -13.14 -1.19
C SER A 37 -22.85 -13.78 -0.73
N ARG A 38 -23.73 -14.09 -1.69
CA ARG A 38 -24.97 -14.83 -1.45
C ARG A 38 -24.75 -16.32 -1.73
N LEU A 39 -25.36 -17.15 -0.88
CA LEU A 39 -25.35 -18.59 -1.04
C LEU A 39 -26.42 -18.98 -2.08
N HIS A 40 -26.01 -19.34 -3.29
CA HIS A 40 -26.94 -19.83 -4.31
C HIS A 40 -27.06 -21.35 -4.22
N TYR A 41 -28.31 -21.82 -4.09
CA TYR A 41 -28.66 -23.23 -4.19
C TYR A 41 -28.61 -23.66 -5.67
N MET A 42 -27.72 -24.59 -6.02
CA MET A 42 -27.67 -25.13 -7.39
C MET A 42 -28.68 -26.27 -7.53
N GLU A 43 -29.87 -25.96 -8.03
CA GLU A 43 -30.95 -26.94 -8.27
C GLU A 43 -30.63 -27.92 -9.43
N ASN A 44 -29.80 -27.51 -10.39
CA ASN A 44 -29.55 -28.23 -11.65
C ASN A 44 -28.50 -29.38 -11.59
N THR A 45 -28.13 -29.91 -10.42
CA THR A 45 -27.10 -30.97 -10.32
C THR A 45 -27.53 -32.20 -9.52
N GLY A 46 -28.78 -32.29 -9.04
CA GLY A 46 -29.31 -33.51 -8.40
C GLY A 46 -28.64 -33.89 -7.06
N ARG A 47 -27.57 -33.20 -6.66
CA ARG A 47 -26.92 -33.27 -5.35
C ARG A 47 -26.83 -31.85 -4.84
N GLY A 48 -27.59 -31.51 -3.80
CA GLY A 48 -27.68 -30.18 -3.21
C GLY A 48 -26.31 -29.60 -2.87
N LYS A 49 -25.69 -28.93 -3.85
CA LYS A 49 -24.39 -28.28 -3.73
C LYS A 49 -24.64 -26.79 -3.62
N TYR A 50 -24.14 -26.21 -2.53
CA TYR A 50 -24.15 -24.78 -2.32
C TYR A 50 -22.91 -24.19 -3.01
N LYS A 51 -23.08 -23.13 -3.79
CA LYS A 51 -21.95 -22.27 -4.17
C LYS A 51 -22.24 -20.85 -3.70
N CYS A 52 -21.27 -20.23 -3.05
CA CYS A 52 -21.26 -18.77 -2.97
C CYS A 52 -21.09 -18.23 -4.37
N ARG A 53 -22.11 -17.53 -4.89
CA ARG A 53 -22.03 -16.83 -6.17
C ARG A 53 -22.31 -15.37 -5.89
N GLU A 54 -21.38 -14.52 -6.29
CA GLU A 54 -21.48 -13.09 -6.10
C GLU A 54 -22.61 -12.54 -6.99
N SER A 55 -23.70 -12.10 -6.38
CA SER A 55 -24.90 -11.65 -7.09
C SER A 55 -24.91 -10.12 -7.15
N TRP A 56 -24.13 -9.54 -8.06
CA TRP A 56 -24.09 -8.08 -8.21
C TRP A 56 -25.43 -7.57 -8.76
N PRO A 57 -26.03 -6.54 -8.13
CA PRO A 57 -27.33 -6.00 -8.56
C PRO A 57 -27.25 -5.22 -9.88
N SER A 58 -26.05 -4.76 -10.26
CA SER A 58 -25.78 -4.14 -11.56
C SER A 58 -24.36 -4.43 -12.01
N ASP A 59 -24.16 -4.56 -13.32
CA ASP A 59 -22.84 -4.76 -13.92
C ASP A 59 -21.92 -3.56 -13.68
N MET A 60 -22.48 -2.35 -13.61
CA MET A 60 -21.74 -1.11 -13.32
C MET A 60 -21.12 -1.13 -11.92
N CYS A 61 -21.83 -1.65 -10.90
CA CYS A 61 -21.28 -1.76 -9.55
C CYS A 61 -20.15 -2.78 -9.48
N PHE A 62 -20.27 -3.90 -10.22
CA PHE A 62 -19.22 -4.91 -10.30
C PHE A 62 -17.96 -4.33 -10.94
N GLU A 63 -18.10 -3.73 -12.13
CA GLU A 63 -16.98 -3.13 -12.85
C GLU A 63 -16.28 -2.04 -12.03
N ALA A 64 -17.05 -1.14 -11.42
CA ALA A 64 -16.50 -0.10 -10.56
C ALA A 64 -15.74 -0.67 -9.36
N PHE A 65 -16.23 -1.74 -8.73
CA PHE A 65 -15.57 -2.37 -7.60
C PHE A 65 -14.28 -3.11 -8.01
N THR A 66 -14.31 -3.85 -9.13
CA THR A 66 -13.12 -4.50 -9.68
C THR A 66 -12.04 -3.48 -10.02
N LEU A 67 -12.41 -2.40 -10.72
CA LEU A 67 -11.47 -1.31 -11.04
C LEU A 67 -10.94 -0.64 -9.78
N PHE A 68 -11.78 -0.42 -8.77
CA PHE A 68 -11.34 0.12 -7.49
C PHE A 68 -10.28 -0.77 -6.82
N LEU A 69 -10.49 -2.09 -6.80
CA LEU A 69 -9.51 -3.02 -6.25
C LEU A 69 -8.18 -2.98 -7.01
N ASP A 70 -8.21 -2.93 -8.34
CA ASP A 70 -7.00 -2.82 -9.16
C ASP A 70 -6.23 -1.53 -8.84
N VAL A 71 -6.92 -0.41 -8.70
CA VAL A 71 -6.31 0.87 -8.31
C VAL A 71 -5.65 0.78 -6.93
N VAL A 72 -6.35 0.19 -5.95
CA VAL A 72 -5.84 0.07 -4.58
C VAL A 72 -4.67 -0.91 -4.48
N LEU A 73 -4.72 -2.05 -5.18
CA LEU A 73 -3.68 -3.07 -5.11
C LEU A 73 -2.47 -2.78 -6.00
N LEU A 74 -2.67 -2.09 -7.13
CA LEU A 74 -1.60 -1.90 -8.12
C LEU A 74 -1.12 -0.45 -8.15
N ILE A 75 -2.03 0.50 -8.37
CA ILE A 75 -1.65 1.90 -8.62
C ILE A 75 -1.08 2.55 -7.35
N VAL A 76 -1.73 2.35 -6.19
CA VAL A 76 -1.27 2.92 -4.93
C VAL A 76 0.14 2.40 -4.55
N PRO A 77 0.42 1.08 -4.56
CA PRO A 77 1.77 0.58 -4.32
C PRO A 77 2.79 1.08 -5.35
N LEU A 78 2.45 1.15 -6.64
CA LEU A 78 3.36 1.67 -7.66
C LEU A 78 3.76 3.13 -7.41
N ILE A 79 2.81 3.97 -6.99
CA ILE A 79 3.09 5.36 -6.64
C ILE A 79 4.02 5.42 -5.42
N ILE A 80 3.72 4.67 -4.36
CA ILE A 80 4.56 4.65 -3.14
C ILE A 80 5.97 4.18 -3.47
N MET A 81 6.10 3.09 -4.23
CA MET A 81 7.39 2.55 -4.64
C MET A 81 8.17 3.55 -5.47
N SER A 82 7.56 4.12 -6.51
CA SER A 82 8.24 5.10 -7.38
C SER A 82 8.74 6.32 -6.60
N LEU A 83 7.92 6.89 -5.72
CA LEU A 83 8.33 8.00 -4.86
C LEU A 83 9.46 7.60 -3.92
N THR A 84 9.33 6.47 -3.22
CA THR A 84 10.33 5.99 -2.27
C THR A 84 11.66 5.72 -2.95
N TYR A 85 11.67 5.00 -4.06
CA TYR A 85 12.89 4.71 -4.83
C TYR A 85 13.51 5.98 -5.40
N THR A 86 12.69 6.93 -5.86
CA THR A 86 13.19 8.23 -6.34
C THR A 86 13.89 8.99 -5.20
N MET A 87 13.28 9.05 -4.01
CA MET A 87 13.90 9.69 -2.84
C MET A 87 15.20 9.01 -2.41
N ILE A 88 15.26 7.67 -2.43
CA ILE A 88 16.47 6.91 -2.14
C ILE A 88 17.56 7.23 -3.18
N ALA A 89 17.22 7.23 -4.48
CA ALA A 89 18.16 7.52 -5.55
C ALA A 89 18.70 8.96 -5.48
N LEU A 90 17.84 9.93 -5.17
CA LEU A 90 18.25 11.33 -4.99
C LEU A 90 19.17 11.49 -3.78
N THR A 91 18.86 10.82 -2.67
CA THR A 91 19.70 10.79 -1.47
C THR A 91 21.07 10.22 -1.79
N LEU A 92 21.13 9.07 -2.47
CA LEU A 92 22.38 8.45 -2.88
C LEU A 92 23.21 9.36 -3.79
N LYS A 93 22.58 9.98 -4.80
CA LYS A 93 23.24 10.90 -5.72
C LYS A 93 23.88 12.09 -4.99
N ASN A 94 23.17 12.65 -4.02
CA ASN A 94 23.67 13.79 -3.25
C ASN A 94 24.88 13.38 -2.38
N ASN A 95 24.79 12.23 -1.69
CA ASN A 95 25.88 11.71 -0.87
C ASN A 95 27.15 11.42 -1.69
N LEU A 96 26.99 10.80 -2.86
CA LEU A 96 28.12 10.50 -3.76
C LEU A 96 28.80 11.79 -4.27
N ARG A 97 28.03 12.82 -4.61
CA ARG A 97 28.58 14.12 -5.02
C ARG A 97 29.40 14.76 -3.91
N THR A 98 28.90 14.76 -2.68
CA THR A 98 29.61 15.29 -1.50
C THR A 98 30.89 14.51 -1.23
N TYR A 99 30.84 13.18 -1.31
CA TYR A 99 32.01 12.31 -1.13
C TYR A 99 33.08 12.59 -2.19
N SER A 100 32.69 12.65 -3.48
CA SER A 100 33.60 12.96 -4.59
C SER A 100 34.27 14.32 -4.42
N HIS A 101 33.54 15.34 -3.96
CA HIS A 101 34.11 16.67 -3.70
C HIS A 101 35.13 16.65 -2.56
N GLY A 102 34.84 15.96 -1.45
CA GLY A 102 35.76 15.81 -0.33
C GLY A 102 37.05 15.06 -0.69
N VAL A 103 36.93 13.99 -1.50
CA VAL A 103 38.09 13.24 -2.02
C VAL A 103 38.96 14.11 -2.92
N ASN A 104 38.36 14.88 -3.83
CA ASN A 104 39.11 15.72 -4.76
C ASN A 104 39.86 16.87 -4.05
N VAL A 105 39.24 17.45 -3.01
CA VAL A 105 39.89 18.48 -2.17
C VAL A 105 41.03 17.89 -1.33
N GLY A 106 40.83 16.70 -0.74
CA GLY A 106 41.88 16.01 0.03
C GLY A 106 43.08 15.62 -0.84
N ALA A 107 42.83 15.20 -2.09
CA ALA A 107 43.90 14.92 -3.05
C ALA A 107 44.71 16.19 -3.42
N GLY A 108 44.05 17.34 -3.57
CA GLY A 108 44.72 18.61 -3.88
C GLY A 108 45.47 19.27 -2.71
N LEU A 109 45.26 18.81 -1.47
CA LEU A 109 45.97 19.28 -0.28
C LEU A 109 47.26 18.49 0.00
N LEU A 110 47.44 17.35 -0.70
CA LEU A 110 48.59 16.45 -0.59
C LEU A 110 49.59 16.61 -1.75
N THR A 111 49.38 17.57 -2.64
CA THR A 111 50.23 17.95 -3.77
C THR A 111 50.71 19.39 -3.61
#